data_AF-A0A5K0ZS64-F1
#
_entry.id   AF-A0A5K0ZS64-F1
#
_cell.length_a   1.000
_cell.length_b   1.000
_cell.length_c   1.000
_cell.angle_alpha   90.00
_cell.angle_beta   90.00
_cell.angle_gamma   90.00
#
_symmetry.space_group_name_H-M   'P 1'
#
loop_
_entity.id
_entity.type
_entity.pdbx_description
1 polymer ?
#
loop_
_entity_poly.entity_id
_entity_poly.type
_entity_poly.pdbx_seq_one_letter_code
_entity_poly.pdbx_strand_id
1 'polypeptide(L)' 'ALADPYFKGLARVEREPSCQPITKMEFEFERRRMTKDDVRELIFREILEYHPQLLKDYMNGTERTTFLYP' A
#
# COMPACT_ATOMS: atom_id res chain seq x y z
N ALA A 1 22.60 -14.89 5.82
CA ALA A 1 23.05 -13.74 6.62
C ALA A 1 22.54 -13.82 8.06
N LEU A 2 21.22 -13.89 8.31
CA LEU A 2 20.69 -13.92 9.70
C LEU A 2 21.12 -15.17 10.50
N ALA A 3 21.36 -16.30 9.84
CA ALA A 3 21.91 -17.51 10.47
C ALA A 3 23.44 -17.47 10.72
N ASP A 4 24.11 -16.35 10.43
CA ASP A 4 25.55 -16.22 10.62
C ASP A 4 25.92 -16.21 12.12
N PRO A 5 27.05 -16.86 12.53
CA PRO A 5 27.51 -16.86 13.91
C PRO A 5 27.64 -15.48 14.55
N TYR A 6 27.90 -14.42 13.76
CA TYR A 6 27.94 -13.04 14.24
C TYR A 6 26.64 -12.61 14.95
N PHE A 7 25.49 -13.12 14.51
CA PHE A 7 24.17 -12.79 15.07
C PHE A 7 23.70 -13.77 16.16
N LYS A 8 24.59 -14.63 16.68
CA LYS A 8 24.25 -15.62 17.71
C LYS A 8 23.68 -14.92 18.96
N GLY A 9 22.47 -15.30 19.35
CA GLY A 9 21.73 -14.70 20.47
C GLY A 9 20.81 -13.53 20.09
N LEU A 10 20.94 -13.00 18.88
CA LEU A 10 20.03 -12.00 18.30
C LEU A 10 19.07 -12.64 17.28
N ALA A 11 19.57 -13.55 16.43
CA ALA A 11 18.79 -14.22 15.41
C ALA A 11 17.72 -15.14 16.01
N ARG A 12 16.46 -14.96 15.60
CA ARG A 12 15.31 -15.73 16.10
C ARG A 12 14.25 -15.88 15.01
N VAL A 13 14.17 -17.07 14.42
CA VAL A 13 13.27 -17.38 13.30
C VAL A 13 11.81 -17.07 13.64
N GLU A 14 11.38 -17.31 14.89
CA GLU A 14 9.99 -17.05 15.30
C GLU A 14 9.64 -15.56 15.36
N ARG A 15 10.66 -14.68 15.42
CA ARG A 15 10.52 -13.21 15.42
C ARG A 15 10.96 -12.58 14.10
N GLU A 16 11.24 -13.40 13.09
CA GLU A 16 11.65 -12.98 11.75
C GLU A 16 10.60 -13.45 10.73
N PRO A 17 9.33 -12.99 10.84
CA PRO A 17 8.29 -13.39 9.92
C PRO A 17 8.63 -12.93 8.50
N SER A 18 8.43 -13.82 7.53
CA SER A 18 8.49 -13.44 6.12
C SER A 18 7.17 -12.81 5.69
N CYS A 19 7.23 -11.81 4.81
CA CYS A 19 6.03 -11.29 4.17
C CYS A 19 5.33 -12.42 3.39
N GLN A 20 4.01 -12.40 3.37
CA GLN A 20 3.25 -13.31 2.52
C GLN A 20 3.52 -12.98 1.04
N PRO A 21 3.42 -13.97 0.13
CA PRO A 21 3.59 -13.71 -1.28
C PRO A 21 2.63 -12.62 -1.78
N ILE A 22 3.20 -11.58 -2.37
CA ILE A 22 2.46 -10.50 -3.01
C ILE A 22 1.98 -11.00 -4.39
N THR A 23 0.75 -10.68 -4.74
CA THR A 23 0.16 -11.13 -6.00
C THR A 23 0.75 -10.37 -7.19
N LYS A 24 0.76 -10.99 -8.37
CA LYS A 24 1.23 -10.31 -9.61
C LYS A 24 0.37 -9.10 -9.97
N MET A 25 -0.88 -9.06 -9.51
CA MET A 25 -1.83 -7.98 -9.78
C MET A 25 -1.39 -6.67 -9.09
N GLU A 26 -0.79 -6.76 -7.91
CA GLU A 26 -0.29 -5.59 -7.17
C GLU A 26 0.87 -4.89 -7.91
N PHE A 27 1.60 -5.60 -8.79
CA PHE A 27 2.66 -5.02 -9.64
C PHE A 27 2.18 -4.63 -11.04
N GLU A 28 0.88 -4.70 -11.31
CA GLU A 28 0.37 -4.49 -12.66
C GLU A 28 0.57 -3.04 -13.15
N PHE A 29 0.59 -2.07 -12.24
CA PHE A 29 0.84 -0.66 -12.53
C PHE A 29 2.22 -0.45 -13.19
N GLU A 30 3.24 -1.23 -12.83
CA GLU A 30 4.59 -1.13 -13.38
C GLU A 30 4.68 -1.68 -14.81
N ARG A 31 3.81 -2.63 -15.15
CA ARG A 31 3.79 -3.29 -16.48
C ARG A 31 2.95 -2.52 -17.49
N ARG A 32 2.18 -1.52 -17.06
CA ARG A 32 1.35 -0.67 -17.91
C ARG A 32 2.05 0.67 -18.17
N ARG A 33 1.84 1.24 -19.35
CA ARG A 33 2.22 2.65 -19.59
C ARG A 33 1.22 3.53 -18.86
N MET A 34 1.67 4.20 -17.81
CA MET A 34 0.85 5.11 -17.02
C MET A 34 1.18 6.57 -17.34
N THR A 35 0.15 7.40 -17.38
CA THR A 35 0.29 8.85 -17.40
C THR A 35 0.47 9.39 -15.98
N LYS A 36 0.85 10.67 -15.87
CA LYS A 36 0.92 11.33 -14.56
C LYS A 36 -0.43 11.36 -13.84
N ASP A 37 -1.53 11.46 -14.58
CA ASP A 37 -2.87 11.49 -14.01
C ASP A 37 -3.28 10.11 -13.51
N ASP A 38 -2.91 9.03 -14.21
CA ASP A 38 -3.16 7.66 -13.73
C ASP A 38 -2.42 7.37 -12.41
N VAL A 39 -1.17 7.83 -12.30
CA VAL A 39 -0.38 7.69 -11.05
C VAL A 39 -0.98 8.53 -9.93
N ARG A 40 -1.43 9.76 -10.24
CA ARG A 40 -2.13 10.61 -9.26
C ARG A 40 -3.38 9.90 -8.74
N GLU A 41 -4.16 9.29 -9.63
CA GLU A 41 -5.38 8.57 -9.28
C GLU A 41 -5.08 7.34 -8.41
N LEU A 42 -4.02 6.58 -8.72
CA LEU A 42 -3.60 5.46 -7.87
C LEU A 42 -3.26 5.91 -6.46
N ILE A 43 -2.45 6.97 -6.32
CA ILE A 43 -2.08 7.51 -5.01
C ILE A 43 -3.33 8.02 -4.28
N PHE A 44 -4.23 8.69 -4.99
CA PHE A 44 -5.46 9.21 -4.40
C PHE A 44 -6.35 8.08 -3.87
N ARG A 45 -6.53 7.02 -4.64
CA ARG A 45 -7.30 5.84 -4.22
C ARG A 45 -6.68 5.15 -3.01
N GLU A 46 -5.36 4.98 -2.98
CA GLU A 46 -4.65 4.45 -1.80
C GLU A 46 -4.93 5.29 -0.56
N ILE A 47 -4.85 6.63 -0.66
CA ILE A 47 -5.19 7.52 0.46
C ILE A 47 -6.63 7.30 0.92
N LEU A 48 -7.60 7.17 -0.01
CA LEU A 48 -9.00 6.95 0.33
C LEU A 48 -9.23 5.63 1.08
N GLU A 49 -8.45 4.57 0.82
CA GLU A 49 -8.57 3.30 1.55
C GLU A 49 -8.36 3.48 3.07
N TYR A 50 -7.52 4.44 3.47
CA TYR A 50 -7.33 4.79 4.89
C TYR A 50 -8.40 5.74 5.46
N HIS A 51 -9.31 6.25 4.63
CA HIS A 51 -10.34 7.22 5.02
C HIS A 51 -11.74 6.75 4.61
N PRO A 52 -12.39 5.86 5.39
CA PRO A 52 -13.62 5.17 4.99
C PRO A 52 -14.81 6.09 4.63
N GLN A 53 -14.89 7.29 5.23
CA GLN A 53 -15.95 8.25 4.90
C GLN A 53 -15.72 8.88 3.52
N LEU A 54 -14.48 9.36 3.28
CA LEU A 54 -14.08 9.93 2.00
C LEU A 54 -14.15 8.90 0.86
N LEU A 55 -13.80 7.64 1.14
CA LEU A 55 -13.92 6.56 0.16
C LEU A 55 -15.38 6.35 -0.28
N LYS A 56 -16.32 6.35 0.68
CA LYS A 56 -17.75 6.21 0.37
C LYS A 56 -18.25 7.36 -0.48
N ASP A 57 -17.90 8.59 -0.10
CA ASP A 57 -18.33 9.78 -0.83
C ASP A 57 -17.74 9.84 -2.24
N TYR A 58 -16.48 9.42 -2.41
CA TYR A 58 -15.84 9.27 -3.72
C TYR A 58 -16.53 8.20 -4.57
N MET A 59 -16.85 7.04 -4.02
CA MET A 59 -17.59 5.98 -4.72
C MET A 59 -19.01 6.41 -5.12
N ASN A 60 -19.63 7.30 -4.33
CA ASN A 60 -20.96 7.83 -4.60
C ASN A 60 -20.98 8.96 -5.65
N GLY A 61 -19.81 9.32 -6.22
CA GLY A 61 -19.71 10.34 -7.28
C GLY A 61 -19.87 11.77 -6.77
N THR A 62 -19.72 11.99 -5.46
CA THR A 62 -19.77 13.33 -4.87
C THR A 62 -18.47 14.07 -5.19
N GLU A 63 -18.49 14.91 -6.22
CA GLU A 63 -17.32 15.72 -6.57
C GLU A 63 -17.00 16.69 -5.44
N ARG A 64 -15.83 16.48 -4.82
CA ARG A 64 -15.18 17.31 -3.79
C ARG A 64 -15.70 17.09 -2.38
N THR A 65 -15.28 15.95 -1.81
CA THR A 65 -15.15 15.81 -0.37
C THR A 65 -14.09 16.79 0.14
N THR A 66 -14.49 17.77 0.95
CA THR A 66 -13.54 18.59 1.70
C THR A 66 -12.77 17.67 2.66
N PHE A 67 -11.45 17.59 2.51
CA PHE A 67 -10.56 16.88 3.44
C PHE A 67 -10.55 17.61 4.78
N LEU A 68 -11.53 17.29 5.63
CA LEU A 68 -11.52 17.69 7.03
C LEU A 68 -10.66 16.67 7.77
N TYR A 69 -9.38 16.99 7.92
CA TYR A 69 -8.50 16.27 8.83
C TYR A 69 -8.93 16.53 10.29
N PRO A 70 -8.91 15.51 11.17
CA PRO A 70 -8.92 15.70 12.61
C PRO A 70 -7.67 16.42 13.13
#